data_AF-A0A0G0NZT4-F1
#
_entry.id   AF-A0A0G0NZT4-F1
#
_cell.length_a   1.000
_cell.length_b   1.000
_cell.length_c   1.000
_cell.angle_alpha   90.00
_cell.angle_beta   90.00
_cell.angle_gamma   90.00
#
_symmetry.space_group_name_H-M   'P 1'
#
loop_
_entity.id
_entity.type
_entity.pdbx_description
1 polymer ?
#
loop_
_entity_poly.entity_id
_entity_poly.type
_entity_poly.pdbx_seq_one_letter_code
_entity_poly.pdbx_strand_id
1 'polypeptide(L)'
;MKIVKMKNKSLILFFILSLTSLWPQTLLMAESLASKLRGRILIDVESHGEAWYVNPSNLQRYYLGRPSDAFSIMHQLGLGISNKDFDSFAGTAPSRLSGKILLKPEDLGKAYYVNPLDLKMHYLGRPADAFALMRRFGLGITSNNLAQLPIYGGSNQVVSTQMERNIADLINQERTSRGLQPLKWNEEIAVSARQHSIDQARQNSELINQSKLCSYPFIHHEGIDFIFLPAQKTLL
;
A
#
# COMPACT_ATOMS: atom_id res chain seq x y z
N MET A 1 20.32 -73.18 -50.21
CA MET A 1 20.37 -72.45 -48.93
C MET A 1 20.26 -70.95 -49.23
N LYS A 2 19.09 -70.33 -49.04
CA LYS A 2 18.86 -68.89 -49.32
C LYS A 2 18.82 -68.13 -48.00
N ILE A 3 19.79 -67.25 -47.78
CA ILE A 3 19.84 -66.36 -46.61
C ILE A 3 18.83 -65.22 -46.85
N VAL A 4 17.77 -65.18 -46.04
CA VAL A 4 16.74 -64.13 -46.09
C VAL A 4 17.26 -62.89 -45.36
N LYS A 5 17.43 -61.80 -46.10
CA LYS A 5 17.89 -60.49 -45.58
C LYS A 5 16.72 -59.77 -44.91
N MET A 6 16.67 -59.78 -43.57
CA MET A 6 15.70 -58.97 -42.81
C MET A 6 16.00 -57.47 -43.02
N LYS A 7 14.97 -56.68 -43.35
CA LYS A 7 15.06 -55.21 -43.52
C LYS A 7 14.78 -54.54 -42.17
N ASN A 8 15.80 -53.93 -41.60
CA ASN A 8 15.86 -53.35 -40.24
C ASN A 8 15.08 -52.02 -40.09
N LYS A 9 13.87 -51.92 -40.63
CA LYS A 9 13.11 -50.65 -40.64
C LYS A 9 12.35 -50.38 -39.33
N SER A 10 12.13 -51.40 -38.50
CA SER A 10 11.34 -51.25 -37.25
C SER A 10 12.13 -50.72 -36.06
N LEU A 11 13.47 -50.80 -36.06
CA LEU A 11 14.30 -50.29 -34.95
C LEU A 11 14.49 -48.76 -35.01
N ILE A 12 14.39 -48.17 -36.20
CA ILE A 12 14.57 -46.73 -36.44
C ILE A 12 13.35 -45.93 -35.93
N LEU A 13 12.15 -46.52 -35.97
CA LEU A 13 10.92 -45.83 -35.56
C LEU A 13 10.84 -45.61 -34.03
N PHE A 14 11.37 -46.55 -33.23
CA PHE A 14 11.45 -46.40 -31.77
C PHE A 14 12.53 -45.40 -31.33
N PHE A 15 13.62 -45.26 -32.11
CA PHE A 15 14.67 -44.29 -31.83
C PHE A 15 14.24 -42.85 -32.15
N ILE A 16 13.36 -42.65 -33.14
CA ILE A 16 12.80 -41.33 -33.48
C ILE A 16 11.76 -40.89 -32.43
N LEU A 17 10.97 -41.83 -31.88
CA LEU A 17 9.98 -41.54 -30.83
C LEU A 17 10.63 -41.28 -29.46
N SER A 18 11.82 -41.83 -29.18
CA SER A 18 12.58 -41.52 -27.96
C SER A 18 13.34 -40.19 -28.07
N LEU A 19 13.75 -39.79 -29.29
CA LEU A 19 14.48 -38.53 -29.52
C LEU A 19 13.58 -37.28 -29.39
N THR A 20 12.25 -37.42 -29.53
CA THR A 20 11.30 -36.33 -29.28
C THR A 20 10.95 -36.13 -27.81
N SER A 21 11.34 -37.05 -26.92
CA SER A 21 11.14 -36.93 -25.47
C SER A 21 12.22 -36.08 -24.77
N LEU A 22 13.27 -35.70 -25.51
CA LEU A 22 14.30 -34.74 -25.09
C LEU A 22 14.03 -33.33 -25.66
N TRP A 23 12.78 -32.98 -25.93
CA TRP A 23 12.45 -31.57 -26.15
C TRP A 23 12.57 -30.86 -24.80
N PRO A 24 13.45 -29.85 -24.66
CA PRO A 24 13.56 -29.11 -23.41
C PRO A 24 12.19 -28.48 -23.13
N GLN A 25 11.53 -28.94 -22.05
CA GLN A 25 10.33 -28.28 -21.56
C GLN A 25 10.78 -26.94 -21.02
N THR A 26 10.69 -25.92 -21.87
CA THR A 26 10.87 -24.53 -21.44
C THR A 26 9.74 -24.26 -20.45
N LEU A 27 10.10 -24.28 -19.16
CA LEU A 27 9.20 -23.97 -18.07
C LEU A 27 8.82 -22.50 -18.20
N LEU A 28 7.71 -22.21 -18.87
CA LEU A 28 7.13 -20.86 -18.90
C LEU A 28 6.65 -20.56 -17.47
N MET A 29 7.50 -19.90 -16.67
CA MET A 29 7.07 -19.39 -15.38
C MET A 29 5.97 -18.36 -15.62
N ALA A 30 4.76 -18.66 -15.15
CA ALA A 30 3.66 -17.72 -15.18
C ALA A 30 4.10 -16.43 -14.47
N GLU A 31 3.98 -15.30 -15.16
CA GLU A 31 4.27 -14.00 -14.58
C GLU A 31 3.38 -13.79 -13.33
N SER A 32 4.03 -13.47 -12.21
CA SER A 32 3.33 -13.26 -10.94
C SER A 32 2.34 -12.10 -11.04
N LEU A 33 1.26 -12.15 -10.26
CA LEU A 33 0.28 -11.06 -10.19
C LEU A 33 0.96 -9.72 -9.86
N ALA A 34 1.95 -9.74 -8.97
CA ALA A 34 2.70 -8.55 -8.57
C ALA A 34 3.52 -7.94 -9.73
N SER A 35 4.06 -8.78 -10.62
CA SER A 35 4.75 -8.30 -11.83
C SER A 35 3.77 -7.68 -12.84
N LYS A 36 2.58 -8.28 -13.03
CA LYS A 36 1.54 -7.72 -13.90
C LYS A 36 0.99 -6.38 -13.41
N LEU A 37 0.91 -6.22 -12.08
CA LEU A 37 0.40 -5.01 -11.43
C LEU A 37 1.51 -4.02 -11.06
N ARG A 38 2.75 -4.28 -11.52
CA ARG A 38 3.92 -3.48 -11.19
C ARG A 38 3.70 -2.00 -11.50
N GLY A 39 3.92 -1.15 -10.51
CA GLY A 39 3.81 0.30 -10.65
C GLY A 39 2.38 0.83 -10.66
N ARG A 40 1.35 -0.03 -10.52
CA ARG A 40 -0.05 0.38 -10.55
C ARG A 40 -0.51 0.88 -9.19
N ILE A 41 -1.42 1.85 -9.23
CA ILE A 41 -2.29 2.17 -8.11
C ILE A 41 -3.51 1.24 -8.18
N LEU A 42 -3.85 0.61 -7.07
CA LEU A 42 -4.96 -0.32 -6.93
C LEU A 42 -5.96 0.21 -5.91
N ILE A 43 -7.23 -0.12 -6.09
CA ILE A 43 -8.32 0.20 -5.16
C ILE A 43 -9.01 -1.10 -4.77
N ASP A 44 -9.09 -1.40 -3.48
CA ASP A 44 -9.88 -2.55 -3.01
C ASP A 44 -11.38 -2.22 -3.14
N VAL A 45 -12.05 -2.89 -4.07
CA VAL A 45 -13.46 -2.62 -4.39
C VAL A 45 -14.43 -3.46 -3.58
N GLU A 46 -13.93 -4.42 -2.79
CA GLU A 46 -14.76 -5.33 -1.98
C GLU A 46 -14.74 -4.95 -0.48
N SER A 47 -13.83 -4.06 -0.08
CA SER A 47 -13.79 -3.46 1.26
C SER A 47 -14.23 -1.99 1.21
N HIS A 48 -13.52 -1.07 1.86
CA HIS A 48 -13.91 0.33 2.01
C HIS A 48 -13.26 1.25 0.96
N GLY A 49 -12.78 0.71 -0.17
CA GLY A 49 -12.10 1.51 -1.19
C GLY A 49 -10.65 1.85 -0.84
N GLU A 50 -9.98 1.02 -0.05
CA GLU A 50 -8.57 1.19 0.31
C GLU A 50 -7.69 1.33 -0.94
N ALA A 51 -6.87 2.37 -0.97
CA ALA A 51 -5.89 2.57 -2.02
C ALA A 51 -4.56 1.87 -1.69
N TRP A 52 -3.91 1.35 -2.74
CA TRP A 52 -2.64 0.64 -2.65
C TRP A 52 -1.75 1.02 -3.83
N TYR A 53 -0.43 0.96 -3.63
CA TYR A 53 0.56 1.15 -4.69
C TYR A 53 1.51 -0.04 -4.75
N VAL A 54 1.65 -0.66 -5.93
CA VAL A 54 2.60 -1.75 -6.14
C VAL A 54 3.92 -1.15 -6.59
N ASN A 55 4.93 -1.14 -5.71
CA ASN A 55 6.21 -0.54 -6.01
C ASN A 55 6.93 -1.35 -7.11
N PRO A 56 7.36 -0.69 -8.21
CA PRO A 56 7.95 -1.38 -9.33
C PRO A 56 9.33 -1.99 -9.06
N SER A 57 9.99 -1.60 -7.98
CA SER A 57 11.35 -2.01 -7.64
C SER A 57 11.39 -3.29 -6.81
N ASN A 58 10.38 -3.53 -5.95
CA ASN A 58 10.35 -4.69 -5.05
C ASN A 58 9.06 -5.53 -5.17
N LEU A 59 8.11 -5.11 -6.01
CA LEU A 59 6.82 -5.78 -6.25
C LEU A 59 5.94 -5.92 -4.99
N GLN A 60 6.23 -5.15 -3.94
CA GLN A 60 5.41 -5.10 -2.74
C GLN A 60 4.32 -4.04 -2.90
N ARG A 61 3.14 -4.30 -2.33
CA ARG A 61 2.09 -3.31 -2.19
C ARG A 61 2.30 -2.47 -0.93
N TYR A 62 2.05 -1.19 -1.09
CA TYR A 62 2.13 -0.17 -0.05
C TYR A 62 0.74 0.42 0.13
N TYR A 63 0.30 0.55 1.38
CA TYR A 63 -1.00 1.10 1.69
C TYR A 63 -0.99 2.62 1.50
N LEU A 64 -1.96 3.15 0.74
CA LEU A 64 -2.13 4.57 0.43
C LEU A 64 -3.38 5.17 1.09
N GLY A 65 -4.13 4.38 1.86
CA GLY A 65 -5.42 4.83 2.41
C GLY A 65 -5.31 5.92 3.48
N ARG A 66 -4.14 6.08 4.11
CA ARG A 66 -3.91 7.12 5.14
C ARG A 66 -2.96 8.20 4.60
N PRO A 67 -3.21 9.49 4.88
CA PRO A 67 -2.33 10.57 4.45
C PRO A 67 -0.87 10.41 4.89
N SER A 68 -0.64 9.95 6.13
CA SER A 68 0.70 9.73 6.67
C SER A 68 1.47 8.61 5.97
N ASP A 69 0.80 7.51 5.59
CA ASP A 69 1.42 6.43 4.82
C ASP A 69 1.78 6.91 3.42
N ALA A 70 0.83 7.56 2.74
CA ALA A 70 1.04 8.10 1.40
C ALA A 70 2.22 9.08 1.38
N PHE A 71 2.32 9.95 2.38
CA PHE A 71 3.44 10.87 2.55
C PHE A 71 4.77 10.12 2.76
N SER A 72 4.79 9.14 3.66
CA SER A 72 5.98 8.33 3.95
C SER A 72 6.46 7.57 2.71
N ILE A 73 5.53 7.03 1.92
CA ILE A 73 5.78 6.34 0.65
C ILE A 73 6.44 7.29 -0.36
N MET A 74 5.89 8.50 -0.54
CA MET A 74 6.47 9.49 -1.46
C MET A 74 7.91 9.81 -1.07
N HIS A 75 8.20 10.01 0.22
CA HIS A 75 9.54 10.30 0.71
C HIS A 75 10.51 9.12 0.59
N GLN A 76 10.08 7.91 0.94
CA GLN A 76 10.97 6.73 0.98
C GLN A 76 11.22 6.14 -0.40
N LEU A 77 10.21 6.14 -1.27
CA LEU A 77 10.25 5.47 -2.57
C LEU A 77 10.44 6.44 -3.74
N GLY A 78 10.36 7.75 -3.47
CA GLY A 78 10.53 8.79 -4.47
C GLY A 78 11.94 8.83 -5.04
N LEU A 79 12.04 8.77 -6.36
CA LEU A 79 13.30 8.96 -7.07
C LEU A 79 13.51 10.45 -7.33
N GLY A 80 14.57 11.02 -6.75
CA GLY A 80 14.99 12.39 -7.04
C GLY A 80 15.35 12.57 -8.52
N ILE A 81 14.84 13.64 -9.15
CA ILE A 81 15.14 14.01 -10.53
C ILE A 81 15.41 15.51 -10.62
N SER A 82 16.43 15.90 -11.41
CA SER A 82 16.73 17.31 -11.70
C SER A 82 15.61 17.94 -12.55
N ASN A 83 15.44 19.26 -12.44
CA ASN A 83 14.48 19.96 -13.30
C ASN A 83 14.83 19.79 -14.78
N LYS A 84 16.13 19.85 -15.11
CA LYS A 84 16.62 19.64 -16.48
C LYS A 84 16.20 18.30 -17.06
N ASP A 85 16.41 17.20 -16.32
CA ASP A 85 16.06 15.86 -16.81
C ASP A 85 14.54 15.68 -16.86
N PHE A 86 13.81 16.18 -15.87
CA PHE A 86 12.35 16.14 -15.87
C PHE A 86 11.76 16.86 -17.08
N ASP A 87 12.24 18.07 -17.37
CA ASP A 87 11.76 18.88 -18.49
C ASP A 87 12.14 18.27 -19.85
N SER A 88 13.29 17.57 -19.93
CA SER A 88 13.72 16.85 -21.14
C SER A 88 12.75 15.75 -21.58
N PHE A 89 11.88 15.28 -20.69
CA PHE A 89 10.88 14.25 -20.99
C PHE A 89 9.63 14.78 -21.66
N ALA A 90 9.43 16.11 -21.72
CA ALA A 90 8.28 16.74 -22.37
C ALA A 90 6.91 16.14 -21.96
N GLY A 91 6.77 15.74 -20.68
CA GLY A 91 5.55 15.16 -20.11
C GLY A 91 5.43 13.63 -20.19
N THR A 92 6.31 12.94 -20.91
CA THR A 92 6.31 11.48 -21.05
C THR A 92 7.66 10.89 -20.63
N ALA A 93 7.66 10.17 -19.51
CA ALA A 93 8.89 9.61 -18.94
C ALA A 93 9.41 8.40 -19.75
N PRO A 94 10.72 8.12 -19.71
CA PRO A 94 11.27 6.88 -20.26
C PRO A 94 10.70 5.63 -19.58
N SER A 95 10.60 4.52 -20.31
CA SER A 95 10.01 3.25 -19.81
C SER A 95 10.66 2.72 -18.52
N ARG A 96 11.94 3.00 -18.28
CA ARG A 96 12.65 2.64 -17.02
C ARG A 96 12.06 3.29 -15.77
N LEU A 97 11.31 4.39 -15.94
CA LEU A 97 10.63 5.12 -14.87
C LEU A 97 9.15 4.73 -14.74
N SER A 98 8.66 3.79 -15.55
CA SER A 98 7.28 3.30 -15.52
C SER A 98 6.86 2.92 -14.09
N GLY A 99 5.75 3.52 -13.64
CA GLY A 99 5.18 3.25 -12.32
C GLY A 99 5.93 3.88 -11.15
N LYS A 100 7.03 4.60 -11.36
CA LYS A 100 7.80 5.21 -10.27
C LYS A 100 7.18 6.53 -9.82
N ILE A 101 7.48 6.88 -8.57
CA ILE A 101 7.25 8.21 -8.02
C ILE A 101 8.54 9.02 -8.23
N LEU A 102 8.44 10.18 -8.87
CA LEU A 102 9.53 11.12 -9.08
C LEU A 102 9.37 12.29 -8.12
N LEU A 103 10.46 12.69 -7.47
CA LEU A 103 10.52 13.87 -6.63
C LEU A 103 11.41 14.91 -7.30
N LYS A 104 10.94 16.15 -7.38
CA LYS A 104 11.71 17.30 -7.85
C LYS A 104 12.22 18.10 -6.66
N PRO A 105 13.38 17.76 -6.06
CA PRO A 105 13.91 18.49 -4.91
C PRO A 105 14.22 19.96 -5.24
N GLU A 106 14.58 20.25 -6.49
CA GLU A 106 14.85 21.61 -7.01
C GLU A 106 13.57 22.44 -7.24
N ASP A 107 12.39 21.87 -7.04
CA ASP A 107 11.08 22.51 -7.25
C ASP A 107 10.17 22.20 -6.04
N LEU A 108 10.61 22.62 -4.86
CA LEU A 108 9.88 22.49 -3.58
C LEU A 108 9.47 21.05 -3.22
N GLY A 109 10.20 20.05 -3.71
CA GLY A 109 9.89 18.64 -3.45
C GLY A 109 8.63 18.13 -4.15
N LYS A 110 8.17 18.79 -5.22
CA LYS A 110 6.99 18.35 -5.98
C LYS A 110 7.11 16.89 -6.42
N ALA A 111 6.06 16.11 -6.16
CA ALA A 111 5.99 14.69 -6.48
C ALA A 111 5.16 14.42 -7.73
N TYR A 112 5.59 13.46 -8.55
CA TYR A 112 4.89 13.01 -9.75
C TYR A 112 4.84 11.50 -9.82
N TYR A 113 3.69 10.94 -10.17
CA TYR A 113 3.52 9.52 -10.49
C TYR A 113 3.66 9.31 -12.01
N VAL A 114 4.54 8.41 -12.42
CA VAL A 114 4.62 7.97 -13.82
C VAL A 114 3.61 6.86 -14.04
N ASN A 115 2.52 7.13 -14.74
CA ASN A 115 1.51 6.10 -15.02
C ASN A 115 2.12 5.02 -15.92
N PRO A 116 2.13 3.74 -15.52
CA PRO A 116 2.79 2.68 -16.28
C PRO A 116 2.08 2.33 -17.60
N LEU A 117 0.86 2.81 -17.82
CA LEU A 117 0.08 2.54 -19.03
C LEU A 117 0.45 3.48 -20.19
N ASP A 118 0.77 4.74 -19.89
CA ASP A 118 1.01 5.78 -20.90
C ASP A 118 2.31 6.59 -20.67
N LEU A 119 3.03 6.27 -19.60
CA LEU A 119 4.26 6.94 -19.15
C LEU A 119 4.10 8.44 -18.86
N LYS A 120 2.86 8.93 -18.77
CA LYS A 120 2.61 10.33 -18.44
C LYS A 120 2.92 10.59 -16.97
N MET A 121 3.51 11.75 -16.73
CA MET A 121 3.89 12.20 -15.38
C MET A 121 2.73 13.00 -14.78
N HIS A 122 2.09 12.44 -13.76
CA HIS A 122 0.95 13.05 -13.09
C HIS A 122 1.34 13.63 -11.74
N TYR A 123 0.99 14.89 -11.49
CA TYR A 123 1.31 15.54 -10.23
C TYR A 123 0.57 14.90 -9.05
N LEU A 124 1.31 14.57 -7.99
CA LEU A 124 0.80 13.95 -6.75
C LEU A 124 0.61 14.97 -5.61
N GLY A 125 0.96 16.24 -5.82
CA GLY A 125 1.16 17.24 -4.77
C GLY A 125 0.11 17.31 -3.67
N ARG A 126 -0.98 18.08 -3.89
CA ARG A 126 -1.99 18.29 -2.83
C ARG A 126 -2.81 17.03 -2.65
N PRO A 127 -3.39 16.79 -1.45
CA PRO A 127 -4.26 15.64 -1.20
C PRO A 127 -5.39 15.48 -2.23
N ALA A 128 -5.99 16.59 -2.67
CA ALA A 128 -7.05 16.58 -3.68
C ALA A 128 -6.58 16.09 -5.06
N ASP A 129 -5.37 16.48 -5.48
CA ASP A 129 -4.80 16.08 -6.78
C ASP A 129 -4.45 14.58 -6.77
N ALA A 130 -3.83 14.11 -5.68
CA ALA A 130 -3.54 12.69 -5.47
C ALA A 130 -4.82 11.84 -5.44
N PHE A 131 -5.88 12.32 -4.76
CA PHE A 131 -7.16 11.62 -4.71
C PHE A 131 -7.84 11.53 -6.08
N ALA A 132 -7.83 12.62 -6.84
CA ALA A 132 -8.35 12.62 -8.22
C ALA A 132 -7.58 11.62 -9.11
N LEU A 133 -6.27 11.54 -8.95
CA LEU A 133 -5.40 10.58 -9.64
C LEU A 133 -5.76 9.14 -9.26
N MET A 134 -5.89 8.84 -7.96
CA MET A 134 -6.28 7.51 -7.47
C MET A 134 -7.65 7.09 -8.02
N ARG A 135 -8.64 8.00 -8.05
CA ARG A 135 -9.95 7.71 -8.63
C ARG A 135 -9.92 7.50 -10.15
N ARG A 136 -9.04 8.21 -10.86
CA ARG A 136 -8.98 8.17 -12.32
C ARG A 136 -8.19 6.97 -12.85
N PHE A 137 -7.07 6.63 -12.21
CA PHE A 137 -6.12 5.62 -12.68
C PHE A 137 -6.02 4.39 -11.79
N GLY A 138 -6.64 4.42 -10.61
CA GLY A 138 -6.72 3.28 -9.71
C GLY A 138 -7.42 2.11 -10.39
N LEU A 139 -6.75 0.97 -10.40
CA LEU A 139 -7.33 -0.28 -10.88
C LEU A 139 -8.09 -0.95 -9.74
N GLY A 140 -9.38 -1.20 -9.92
CA GLY A 140 -10.16 -1.99 -8.99
C GLY A 140 -9.60 -3.42 -8.86
N ILE A 141 -9.45 -3.91 -7.64
CA ILE A 141 -8.97 -5.26 -7.32
C ILE A 141 -9.81 -5.86 -6.19
N THR A 142 -10.13 -7.15 -6.30
CA THR A 142 -10.78 -7.93 -5.25
C THR A 142 -9.85 -8.09 -4.04
N SER A 143 -10.38 -8.16 -2.82
CA SER A 143 -9.56 -8.37 -1.61
C SER A 143 -8.73 -9.65 -1.69
N ASN A 144 -9.26 -10.72 -2.32
CA ASN A 144 -8.54 -11.99 -2.49
C ASN A 144 -7.30 -11.85 -3.39
N ASN A 145 -7.41 -11.22 -4.56
CA ASN A 145 -6.26 -10.98 -5.43
C ASN A 145 -5.27 -9.99 -4.81
N LEU A 146 -5.78 -8.98 -4.09
CA LEU A 146 -4.94 -8.04 -3.38
C LEU A 146 -4.13 -8.74 -2.26
N ALA A 147 -4.72 -9.72 -1.57
CA ALA A 147 -4.05 -10.52 -0.54
C ALA A 147 -2.87 -11.34 -1.07
N GLN A 148 -2.86 -11.70 -2.35
CA GLN A 148 -1.75 -12.41 -3.00
C GLN A 148 -0.52 -11.51 -3.23
N LEU A 149 -0.66 -10.19 -3.10
CA LEU A 149 0.45 -9.24 -3.24
C LEU A 149 1.20 -9.10 -1.91
N PRO A 150 2.54 -9.27 -1.90
CA PRO A 150 3.35 -9.07 -0.70
C PRO A 150 3.18 -7.65 -0.15
N ILE A 151 2.85 -7.53 1.13
CA ILE A 151 2.64 -6.24 1.79
C ILE A 151 3.94 -5.69 2.39
N TYR A 152 4.23 -4.42 2.15
CA TYR A 152 5.34 -3.74 2.83
C TYR A 152 5.00 -3.45 4.30
N GLY A 153 5.96 -3.65 5.21
CA GLY A 153 5.78 -3.37 6.64
C GLY A 153 4.98 -4.44 7.42
N GLY A 154 4.60 -5.54 6.77
CA GLY A 154 3.84 -6.63 7.39
C GLY A 154 2.33 -6.36 7.50
N SER A 155 1.56 -7.38 7.89
CA SER A 155 0.09 -7.30 7.96
C SER A 155 -0.43 -6.41 9.09
N ASN A 156 0.32 -6.25 10.19
CA ASN A 156 -0.19 -5.66 11.42
C ASN A 156 -0.68 -4.21 11.28
N GLN A 157 -0.01 -3.38 10.45
CA GLN A 157 -0.38 -1.97 10.24
C GLN A 157 -1.70 -1.80 9.47
N VAL A 158 -1.99 -2.74 8.57
CA VAL A 158 -3.21 -2.72 7.74
C VAL A 158 -4.36 -3.38 8.49
N VAL A 159 -4.07 -4.45 9.24
CA VAL A 159 -5.06 -5.14 10.07
C VAL A 159 -5.65 -4.21 11.13
N SER A 160 -4.84 -3.34 11.76
CA SER A 160 -5.37 -2.36 12.72
C SER A 160 -6.33 -1.37 12.04
N THR A 161 -5.99 -0.88 10.85
CA THR A 161 -6.82 0.08 10.12
C THR A 161 -8.14 -0.54 9.67
N GLN A 162 -8.12 -1.78 9.17
CA GLN A 162 -9.34 -2.50 8.80
C GLN A 162 -10.21 -2.79 10.03
N MET A 163 -9.60 -3.13 11.16
CA MET A 163 -10.31 -3.37 12.41
C MET A 163 -11.03 -2.10 12.89
N GLU A 164 -10.35 -0.94 12.88
CA GLU A 164 -10.95 0.35 13.27
C GLU A 164 -12.17 0.68 12.41
N ARG A 165 -12.09 0.43 11.09
CA ARG A 165 -13.19 0.64 10.13
C ARG A 165 -14.35 -0.31 10.38
N ASN A 166 -14.06 -1.60 10.57
CA ASN A 166 -15.09 -2.59 10.91
C ASN A 166 -15.81 -2.23 12.22
N ILE A 167 -15.08 -1.73 13.23
CA ILE A 167 -15.67 -1.27 14.50
C ILE A 167 -16.60 -0.07 14.25
N ALA A 168 -16.18 0.91 13.45
CA ALA A 168 -17.01 2.05 13.10
C ALA A 168 -18.30 1.64 12.36
N ASP A 169 -18.22 0.65 11.47
CA ASP A 169 -19.37 0.10 10.75
C ASP A 169 -20.34 -0.61 11.70
N LEU A 170 -19.84 -1.45 12.60
CA LEU A 170 -20.66 -2.13 13.61
C LEU A 170 -21.35 -1.12 14.55
N ILE A 171 -20.65 -0.05 14.93
CA ILE A 171 -21.24 1.04 15.71
C ILE A 171 -22.37 1.70 14.91
N ASN A 172 -22.15 2.01 13.63
CA ASN A 172 -23.16 2.63 12.78
C ASN A 172 -24.36 1.71 12.51
N GLN A 173 -24.14 0.40 12.41
CA GLN A 173 -25.20 -0.60 12.33
C GLN A 173 -26.08 -0.54 13.59
N GLU A 174 -25.47 -0.50 14.78
CA GLU A 174 -26.20 -0.39 16.04
C GLU A 174 -26.88 0.97 16.23
N ARG A 175 -26.29 2.06 15.75
CA ARG A 175 -26.94 3.37 15.75
C ARG A 175 -28.19 3.36 14.89
N THR A 176 -28.09 2.78 13.70
CA THR A 176 -29.21 2.70 12.75
C THR A 176 -30.33 1.81 13.27
N SER A 177 -29.99 0.68 13.92
CA SER A 177 -30.99 -0.21 14.55
C SER A 177 -31.80 0.52 15.64
N ARG A 178 -31.21 1.54 16.28
CA ARG A 178 -31.84 2.42 17.28
C ARG A 178 -32.47 3.69 16.70
N GLY A 179 -32.53 3.84 15.37
CA GLY A 179 -33.09 5.02 14.71
C GLY A 179 -32.22 6.28 14.79
N LEU A 180 -30.93 6.14 15.12
CA LEU A 180 -29.96 7.24 15.14
C LEU A 180 -29.26 7.37 13.79
N GLN A 181 -28.88 8.59 13.42
CA GLN A 181 -28.10 8.85 12.20
C GLN A 181 -26.69 8.25 12.31
N PRO A 182 -26.16 7.63 11.24
CA PRO A 182 -24.80 7.09 11.23
C PRO A 182 -23.76 8.22 11.34
N LEU A 183 -22.66 7.92 12.02
CA LEU A 183 -21.50 8.80 12.12
C LEU A 183 -20.66 8.71 10.85
N LYS A 184 -20.09 9.84 10.43
CA LYS A 184 -19.11 9.88 9.34
C LYS A 184 -17.72 9.63 9.91
N TRP A 185 -16.95 8.78 9.24
CA TRP A 185 -15.52 8.60 9.54
C TRP A 185 -14.79 9.93 9.37
N ASN A 186 -13.97 10.28 10.36
CA ASN A 186 -13.07 11.44 10.31
C ASN A 186 -11.64 10.95 10.58
N GLU A 187 -10.76 11.09 9.58
CA GLU A 187 -9.39 10.59 9.66
C GLU A 187 -8.55 11.33 10.71
N GLU A 188 -8.80 12.62 10.97
CA GLU A 188 -8.08 13.37 12.02
C GLU A 188 -8.39 12.80 13.40
N ILE A 189 -9.66 12.47 13.66
CA ILE A 189 -10.08 11.82 14.91
C ILE A 189 -9.46 10.42 15.03
N ALA A 190 -9.42 9.66 13.93
CA ALA A 190 -8.80 8.34 13.91
C ALA A 190 -7.29 8.39 14.16
N VAL A 191 -6.59 9.43 13.68
CA VAL A 191 -5.18 9.68 14.01
C VAL A 191 -5.02 9.96 15.50
N SER A 192 -5.83 10.86 16.08
CA SER A 192 -5.78 11.16 17.51
C SER A 192 -6.06 9.93 18.38
N ALA A 193 -7.06 9.12 18.02
CA ALA A 193 -7.40 7.89 18.75
C ALA A 193 -6.24 6.87 18.73
N ARG A 194 -5.56 6.71 17.59
CA ARG A 194 -4.38 5.83 17.50
C ARG A 194 -3.21 6.35 18.31
N GLN A 195 -2.95 7.65 18.27
CA GLN A 195 -1.88 8.27 19.07
C GLN A 195 -2.13 8.04 20.56
N HIS A 196 -3.37 8.24 21.00
CA HIS A 196 -3.81 7.95 22.35
C HIS A 196 -3.54 6.47 22.73
N SER A 197 -3.91 5.51 21.88
CA SER A 197 -3.62 4.09 22.13
C SER A 197 -2.11 3.78 22.19
N ILE A 198 -1.28 4.44 21.37
CA ILE A 198 0.18 4.30 21.41
C ILE A 198 0.75 4.84 22.72
N ASP A 199 0.26 5.99 23.17
CA ASP A 199 0.71 6.62 24.41
C ASP A 199 0.31 5.80 25.63
N GLN A 200 -0.92 5.25 25.65
CA GLN A 200 -1.35 4.28 26.66
C GLN A 200 -0.49 3.02 26.65
N ALA A 201 -0.18 2.46 25.47
CA ALA A 201 0.69 1.30 25.36
C ALA A 201 2.11 1.58 25.88
N ARG A 202 2.62 2.80 25.71
CA ARG A 202 3.93 3.24 26.23
C ARG A 202 3.91 3.44 27.74
N GLN A 203 2.85 4.06 28.27
CA GLN A 203 2.64 4.28 29.71
C GLN A 203 2.41 2.97 30.47
N ASN A 204 2.09 1.89 29.76
CA ASN A 204 1.94 0.57 30.35
C ASN A 204 3.18 0.19 31.18
N SER A 205 4.41 0.53 30.81
CA SER A 205 5.61 0.23 31.62
C SER A 205 5.59 0.83 33.04
N GLU A 206 4.85 1.92 33.26
CA GLU A 206 4.62 2.52 34.59
C GLU A 206 3.39 1.95 35.31
N LEU A 207 2.42 1.40 34.57
CA LEU A 207 1.17 0.82 35.10
C LEU A 207 1.27 -0.68 35.44
N ILE A 208 2.17 -1.46 34.83
CA ILE A 208 2.36 -2.91 35.12
C ILE A 208 3.47 -3.21 36.12
N ASN A 209 4.13 -2.21 36.70
CA ASN A 209 5.14 -2.46 37.71
C ASN A 209 4.49 -2.89 39.04
N GLN A 210 4.33 -4.21 39.21
CA GLN A 210 3.76 -4.85 40.42
C GLN A 210 4.52 -4.53 41.72
N SER A 211 5.75 -3.97 41.64
CA SER A 211 6.54 -3.57 42.81
C SER A 211 6.39 -2.09 43.19
N LYS A 212 5.70 -1.29 42.37
CA LYS A 212 5.30 0.08 42.72
C LYS A 212 3.84 0.03 43.17
N LEU A 213 3.61 0.17 44.48
CA LEU A 213 2.27 0.45 45.00
C LEU A 213 1.71 1.67 44.26
N CYS A 214 0.63 1.49 43.51
CA CYS A 214 -0.18 2.59 42.99
C CYS A 214 -0.69 3.40 44.18
N SER A 215 0.07 4.41 44.58
CA SER A 215 -0.40 5.40 45.53
C SER A 215 -1.33 6.34 44.77
N TYR A 216 -2.62 6.23 45.05
CA TYR A 216 -3.74 7.09 44.65
C TYR A 216 -4.61 6.72 43.42
N PRO A 217 -5.96 6.88 43.53
CA PRO A 217 -6.90 6.68 42.45
C PRO A 217 -7.02 7.97 41.65
N PHE A 218 -6.25 8.09 40.57
CA PHE A 218 -6.66 8.93 39.46
C PHE A 218 -6.64 8.04 38.22
N ILE A 219 -7.85 7.65 37.80
CA ILE A 219 -8.10 7.51 36.37
C ILE A 219 -7.66 8.85 35.80
N HIS A 220 -6.55 8.88 35.07
CA HIS A 220 -6.22 10.02 34.24
C HIS A 220 -7.31 10.09 33.17
N HIS A 221 -8.41 10.78 33.48
CA HIS A 221 -9.25 11.37 32.46
C HIS A 221 -8.32 12.24 31.63
N GLU A 222 -8.22 11.97 30.33
CA GLU A 222 -7.59 12.93 29.44
C GLU A 222 -8.32 14.26 29.64
N GLY A 223 -7.63 15.20 30.28
CA GLY A 223 -8.19 16.49 30.63
C GLY A 223 -8.63 17.18 29.34
N ILE A 224 -9.89 17.61 29.33
CA ILE A 224 -10.47 18.57 28.39
C ILE A 224 -9.85 19.95 28.61
N ASP A 225 -8.54 20.08 28.39
CA ASP A 225 -7.88 21.39 28.31
C ASP A 225 -7.82 21.82 26.84
N PHE A 226 -8.98 22.23 26.32
CA PHE A 226 -9.02 23.13 25.16
C PHE A 226 -8.39 24.46 25.59
N ILE A 227 -7.29 24.81 24.94
CA ILE A 227 -6.47 26.01 25.15
C ILE A 227 -7.34 27.26 25.38
N PHE A 228 -7.34 27.79 26.59
CA PHE A 228 -7.54 29.21 26.85
C PHE A 228 -6.26 29.75 27.50
N LEU A 229 -5.49 30.52 26.73
CA LEU A 229 -4.31 31.22 27.23
C LEU A 229 -4.74 32.22 28.32
N PRO A 230 -4.23 32.13 29.56
CA PRO A 230 -4.52 33.15 30.56
C PRO A 230 -3.64 34.39 30.31
N ALA A 231 -4.28 35.56 30.40
CA ALA A 231 -3.63 36.86 30.31
C ALA A 231 -2.51 37.00 31.37
N GLN A 232 -1.37 37.54 30.93
CA GLN A 232 -0.26 37.95 31.79
C GLN A 232 -0.75 38.85 32.93
N LYS A 233 -0.46 38.45 34.17
CA LYS A 233 -0.58 39.33 35.32
C LYS A 233 0.81 39.85 35.68
N THR A 234 0.96 41.16 35.52
CA THR A 234 2.14 41.97 35.81
C THR A 234 2.53 41.88 37.29
N LEU A 235 3.85 41.85 37.51
CA LEU A 235 4.54 41.88 38.80
C LEU A 235 4.20 43.13 39.63
N LEU A 236 4.04 42.93 40.95
CA LEU A 236 4.54 43.80 42.01
C LEU A 236 5.08 42.91 43.14
#